data_AF-A0A2V6B080-F1
#
_entry.id   AF-A0A2V6B080-F1
#
_cell.length_a   1.000
_cell.length_b   1.000
_cell.length_c   1.000
_cell.angle_alpha   90.00
_cell.angle_beta   90.00
_cell.angle_gamma   90.00
#
_symmetry.space_group_name_H-M   'P 1'
#
loop_
_entity.id
_entity.type
_entity.pdbx_description
1 polymer ?
#
loop_
_entity_poly.entity_id
_entity_poly.type
_entity_poly.pdbx_seq_one_letter_code
_entity_poly.pdbx_strand_id
1 'polypeptide(L)'
;MVGMDGFRLQLVRHCDSLLESGELTDTDAYDLADWLNKHDEACLKWPGEDLVQLLQQIWADKKVTQTELRRLAVLLRAIHKEWTKIQFDESMVRARSQVEALVARLPPPEPQLPEISITLPIKSHTQKGVVYNVNLAGLACTCADWRAYRCDLPAGHLSRCCKHVFDAFAQLIPRGTWPGWVGSFVSSGWIVSPKTEWRVIDVGSNRWLVSMPDGQKQWMNFYTQESEAYERYGYSTLERRWAYDMPPRGANKLLQVALARCS
;
A
#
# COMPACT_ATOMS: atom_id res chain seq x y z
N MET A 1 -17.99 -20.12 -14.22
CA MET A 1 -17.79 -21.16 -13.19
C MET A 1 -18.08 -20.57 -11.83
N VAL A 2 -19.15 -21.04 -11.19
CA VAL A 2 -19.62 -20.64 -9.85
C VAL A 2 -19.04 -21.66 -8.87
N GLY A 3 -18.28 -21.20 -7.87
CA GLY A 3 -17.69 -22.07 -6.84
C GLY A 3 -16.45 -21.54 -6.13
N MET A 4 -16.33 -20.23 -5.87
CA MET A 4 -15.26 -19.70 -5.00
C MET A 4 -15.76 -19.66 -3.56
N ASP A 5 -15.22 -20.56 -2.72
CA ASP A 5 -15.26 -20.64 -1.25
C ASP A 5 -15.99 -19.47 -0.53
N GLY A 6 -17.25 -19.67 -0.17
CA GLY A 6 -18.10 -18.64 0.46
C GLY A 6 -17.54 -18.08 1.77
N PHE A 7 -16.79 -18.87 2.54
CA PHE A 7 -16.14 -18.43 3.78
C PHE A 7 -14.94 -17.50 3.52
N ARG A 8 -14.16 -17.70 2.45
CA ARG A 8 -13.02 -16.82 2.11
C ARG A 8 -13.49 -15.41 1.80
N LEU A 9 -14.57 -15.27 1.03
CA LEU A 9 -15.16 -13.97 0.72
C LEU A 9 -15.70 -13.27 1.99
N GLN A 10 -16.30 -14.02 2.92
CA GLN A 10 -16.81 -13.46 4.17
C GLN A 10 -15.68 -12.99 5.09
N LEU A 11 -14.63 -13.79 5.24
CA LEU A 11 -13.45 -13.44 6.04
C LEU A 11 -12.75 -12.18 5.51
N VAL A 12 -12.54 -12.09 4.18
CA VAL A 12 -11.91 -10.89 3.59
C VAL A 12 -12.77 -9.64 3.81
N ARG A 13 -14.10 -9.74 3.65
CA ARG A 13 -15.00 -8.60 3.93
C ARG A 13 -14.97 -8.17 5.39
N HIS A 14 -14.87 -9.11 6.31
CA HIS A 14 -14.74 -8.79 7.73
C HIS A 14 -13.41 -8.07 8.01
N CYS A 15 -12.30 -8.55 7.44
CA CYS A 15 -11.00 -7.88 7.51
C CYS A 15 -11.05 -6.45 6.97
N ASP A 16 -11.75 -6.24 5.85
CA ASP A 16 -11.90 -4.92 5.24
C ASP A 16 -12.66 -3.95 6.15
N SER A 17 -13.72 -4.41 6.82
CA SER A 17 -14.51 -3.58 7.75
C SER A 17 -13.70 -3.06 8.93
N LEU A 18 -12.75 -3.86 9.43
CA LEU A 18 -11.86 -3.47 10.53
C LEU A 18 -10.85 -2.38 10.10
N LEU A 19 -10.57 -2.25 8.81
CA LEU A 19 -9.65 -1.25 8.28
C LEU A 19 -10.32 0.11 8.00
N GLU A 20 -11.65 0.20 8.05
CA GLU A 20 -12.40 1.43 7.70
C GLU A 20 -12.17 2.57 8.70
N SER A 21 -11.85 2.25 9.96
CA SER A 21 -11.55 3.21 11.04
C SER A 21 -10.20 3.91 10.88
N GLY A 22 -9.32 3.40 10.01
CA GLY A 22 -8.00 3.96 9.72
C GLY A 22 -6.89 3.58 10.71
N GLU A 23 -7.23 3.16 11.93
CA GLU A 23 -6.32 2.63 12.93
C GLU A 23 -6.94 1.42 13.63
N LEU A 24 -6.20 0.31 13.73
CA LEU A 24 -6.66 -0.87 14.46
C LEU A 24 -6.48 -0.67 15.95
N THR A 25 -7.51 -1.04 16.68
CA THR A 25 -7.54 -1.12 18.14
C THR A 25 -7.38 -2.57 18.62
N ASP A 26 -7.17 -2.73 19.92
CA ASP A 26 -7.24 -4.04 20.58
C ASP A 26 -8.60 -4.72 20.41
N THR A 27 -9.67 -3.93 20.38
CA THR A 27 -11.05 -4.39 20.15
C THR A 27 -11.21 -4.95 18.75
N ASP A 28 -10.68 -4.29 17.72
CA ASP A 28 -10.71 -4.80 16.33
C ASP A 28 -9.97 -6.13 16.18
N ALA A 29 -8.84 -6.26 16.90
CA ALA A 29 -8.06 -7.49 16.91
C ALA A 29 -8.83 -8.63 17.61
N TYR A 30 -9.54 -8.32 18.71
CA TYR A 30 -10.40 -9.26 19.41
C TYR A 30 -11.59 -9.71 18.54
N ASP A 31 -12.27 -8.78 17.89
CA ASP A 31 -13.42 -9.05 17.02
C ASP A 31 -13.04 -9.99 15.87
N LEU A 32 -11.86 -9.80 15.28
CA LEU A 32 -11.33 -10.70 14.25
C LEU A 32 -11.07 -12.12 14.79
N ALA A 33 -10.50 -12.23 15.99
CA ALA A 33 -10.23 -13.52 16.62
C ALA A 33 -11.54 -14.26 16.97
N ASP A 34 -12.52 -13.53 17.52
CA ASP A 34 -13.85 -14.07 17.80
C ASP A 34 -14.57 -14.54 16.53
N TRP A 35 -14.44 -13.78 15.43
CA TRP A 35 -14.98 -14.20 14.14
C TRP A 35 -14.35 -15.51 13.66
N LEU A 36 -13.02 -15.63 13.70
CA LEU A 36 -12.29 -16.83 13.28
C LEU A 36 -12.65 -18.05 14.14
N ASN A 37 -12.79 -17.88 15.45
CA ASN A 37 -13.23 -18.95 16.37
C ASN A 37 -14.65 -19.46 16.10
N LYS A 38 -15.49 -18.65 15.44
CA LYS A 38 -16.85 -19.03 15.03
C LYS A 38 -16.88 -19.71 13.64
N HIS A 39 -15.75 -19.75 12.93
CA HIS A 39 -15.66 -20.23 11.55
C HIS A 39 -14.41 -21.12 11.36
N ASP A 40 -14.41 -22.30 12.00
CA ASP A 40 -13.30 -23.27 11.96
C ASP A 40 -12.77 -23.56 10.55
N GLU A 41 -13.66 -23.64 9.56
CA GLU A 41 -13.34 -23.90 8.17
C GLU A 41 -12.44 -22.82 7.54
N ALA A 42 -12.62 -21.55 7.97
CA ALA A 42 -11.88 -20.41 7.48
C ALA A 42 -10.45 -20.37 8.04
N CYS A 43 -10.25 -20.91 9.24
CA CYS A 43 -8.94 -20.99 9.89
C CYS A 43 -7.97 -21.95 9.17
N LEU A 44 -8.49 -22.94 8.45
CA LEU A 44 -7.70 -24.00 7.82
C LEU A 44 -7.15 -23.63 6.45
N LYS A 45 -7.52 -22.47 5.91
CA LYS A 45 -7.14 -22.08 4.55
C LYS A 45 -6.83 -20.59 4.51
N TRP A 46 -5.94 -20.20 3.60
CA TRP A 46 -5.75 -18.79 3.27
C TRP A 46 -7.09 -18.04 3.03
N PRO A 47 -7.30 -16.83 3.60
CA PRO A 47 -6.34 -16.05 4.40
C PRO A 47 -6.37 -16.34 5.91
N GLY A 48 -7.21 -17.24 6.40
CA GLY A 48 -7.38 -17.47 7.84
C GLY A 48 -6.17 -18.08 8.53
N GLU A 49 -5.40 -18.93 7.85
CA GLU A 49 -4.18 -19.52 8.44
C GLU A 49 -3.13 -18.46 8.83
N ASP A 50 -2.89 -17.47 7.96
CA ASP A 50 -1.97 -16.36 8.20
C ASP A 50 -2.45 -15.48 9.36
N LEU A 51 -3.76 -15.27 9.43
CA LEU A 51 -4.39 -14.46 10.49
C LEU A 51 -4.30 -15.17 11.84
N VAL A 52 -4.67 -16.44 11.91
CA VAL A 52 -4.60 -17.24 13.14
C VAL A 52 -3.18 -17.25 13.69
N GLN A 53 -2.18 -17.47 12.83
CA GLN A 53 -0.78 -17.48 13.26
C GLN A 53 -0.36 -16.13 13.87
N LEU A 54 -0.70 -15.02 13.22
CA LEU A 54 -0.34 -13.69 13.74
C LEU A 54 -1.11 -13.38 15.03
N LEU A 55 -2.41 -13.68 15.10
CA LEU A 55 -3.20 -13.46 16.31
C LEU A 55 -2.67 -14.32 17.47
N GLN A 56 -2.27 -15.57 17.26
CA GLN A 56 -1.64 -16.35 18.33
C GLN A 56 -0.36 -15.70 18.88
N GLN A 57 0.43 -15.05 18.03
CA GLN A 57 1.62 -14.31 18.47
C GLN A 57 1.27 -13.08 19.30
N ILE A 58 0.27 -12.31 18.88
CA ILE A 58 -0.15 -11.06 19.54
C ILE A 58 -0.71 -11.33 20.96
N TRP A 59 -1.31 -12.50 21.20
CA TRP A 59 -1.90 -12.84 22.51
C TRP A 59 -0.96 -13.68 23.38
N ALA A 60 0.22 -14.06 22.89
CA ALA A 60 1.13 -14.97 23.59
C ALA A 60 1.59 -14.42 24.95
N ASP A 61 1.81 -13.11 25.06
CA ASP A 61 2.25 -12.43 26.29
C ASP A 61 1.09 -11.74 27.06
N LYS A 62 -0.15 -11.92 26.60
CA LYS A 62 -1.39 -11.30 27.11
C LYS A 62 -1.39 -9.76 27.05
N LYS A 63 -0.51 -9.12 26.30
CA LYS A 63 -0.45 -7.67 26.17
C LYS A 63 -0.33 -7.24 24.71
N VAL A 64 -1.43 -6.72 24.17
CA VAL A 64 -1.44 -6.17 22.81
C VAL A 64 -0.66 -4.86 22.76
N THR A 65 0.36 -4.79 21.91
CA THR A 65 1.21 -3.61 21.69
C THR A 65 0.89 -2.88 20.38
N GLN A 66 1.30 -1.62 20.26
CA GLN A 66 1.15 -0.86 19.01
C GLN A 66 1.92 -1.49 17.84
N THR A 67 3.08 -2.12 18.10
CA THR A 67 3.86 -2.82 17.07
C THR A 67 3.10 -4.02 16.51
N GLU A 68 2.39 -4.75 17.36
CA GLU A 68 1.56 -5.89 16.99
C GLU A 68 0.31 -5.49 16.20
N LEU A 69 -0.39 -4.45 16.64
CA LEU A 69 -1.52 -3.88 15.91
C LEU A 69 -1.07 -3.34 14.53
N ARG A 70 0.13 -2.75 14.45
CA ARG A 70 0.72 -2.35 13.16
C ARG A 70 0.98 -3.55 12.27
N ARG A 71 1.52 -4.65 12.80
CA ARG A 71 1.74 -5.90 12.03
C ARG A 71 0.41 -6.49 11.54
N LEU A 72 -0.63 -6.50 12.39
CA LEU A 72 -1.96 -6.95 12.02
C LEU A 72 -2.55 -6.11 10.89
N ALA A 73 -2.49 -4.77 11.01
CA ALA A 73 -2.98 -3.87 9.98
C ALA A 73 -2.26 -4.07 8.64
N VAL A 74 -0.95 -4.35 8.67
CA VAL A 74 -0.15 -4.67 7.47
C VAL A 74 -0.62 -5.98 6.83
N LEU A 75 -0.95 -7.00 7.64
CA LEU A 75 -1.46 -8.28 7.18
C LEU A 75 -2.88 -8.16 6.59
N LEU A 76 -3.81 -7.46 7.25
CA LEU A 76 -5.17 -7.26 6.73
C LEU A 76 -5.15 -6.58 5.37
N ARG A 77 -4.34 -5.52 5.22
CA ARG A 77 -4.12 -4.88 3.92
C ARG A 77 -3.49 -5.83 2.89
N ALA A 78 -2.74 -6.85 3.32
CA ALA A 78 -2.17 -7.87 2.45
C ALA A 78 -3.21 -8.79 1.87
N ILE A 79 -4.08 -9.25 2.75
CA ILE A 79 -5.17 -10.15 2.42
C ILE A 79 -6.13 -9.49 1.45
N HIS A 80 -6.55 -8.25 1.74
CA HIS A 80 -7.38 -7.46 0.84
C HIS A 80 -6.75 -7.34 -0.57
N LYS A 81 -5.47 -6.99 -0.61
CA LYS A 81 -4.70 -6.83 -1.85
C LYS A 81 -4.63 -8.14 -2.64
N GLU A 82 -4.29 -9.26 -2.00
CA GLU A 82 -4.14 -10.56 -2.66
C GLU A 82 -5.49 -11.13 -3.13
N TRP A 83 -6.55 -10.98 -2.33
CA TRP A 83 -7.89 -11.40 -2.71
C TRP A 83 -8.37 -10.71 -3.99
N THR A 84 -8.03 -9.42 -4.12
CA THR A 84 -8.36 -8.65 -5.31
C THR A 84 -7.59 -9.16 -6.55
N LYS A 85 -6.38 -9.73 -6.39
CA LYS A 85 -5.64 -10.36 -7.51
C LYS A 85 -6.29 -11.65 -8.00
N ILE A 86 -6.73 -12.51 -7.06
CA ILE A 86 -7.32 -13.83 -7.35
C ILE A 86 -8.61 -13.70 -8.17
N GLN A 87 -9.33 -12.58 -8.03
CA GLN A 87 -10.60 -12.33 -8.71
C GLN A 87 -10.46 -11.94 -10.20
N PHE A 88 -9.25 -11.78 -10.77
CA PHE A 88 -9.06 -11.21 -12.11
C PHE A 88 -8.29 -12.11 -13.11
N ASP A 89 -8.95 -12.32 -14.26
CA ASP A 89 -8.74 -13.23 -15.41
C ASP A 89 -7.55 -12.89 -16.35
N GLU A 90 -7.29 -13.73 -17.37
CA GLU A 90 -6.22 -13.79 -18.41
C GLU A 90 -5.51 -12.47 -18.82
N SER A 91 -6.21 -11.34 -18.80
CA SER A 91 -5.61 -9.99 -18.92
C SER A 91 -4.45 -9.73 -17.94
N MET A 92 -4.51 -10.35 -16.77
CA MET A 92 -3.50 -10.29 -15.72
C MET A 92 -2.21 -11.01 -16.10
N VAL A 93 -2.28 -12.13 -16.83
CA VAL A 93 -1.09 -12.90 -17.23
C VAL A 93 -0.19 -12.05 -18.12
N ARG A 94 -0.75 -11.41 -19.15
CA ARG A 94 0.00 -10.52 -20.05
C ARG A 94 0.60 -9.33 -19.31
N ALA A 95 -0.15 -8.76 -18.38
CA ALA A 95 0.30 -7.61 -17.62
C ALA A 95 1.39 -7.97 -16.60
N ARG A 96 1.33 -9.17 -16.00
CA ARG A 96 2.38 -9.71 -15.13
C ARG A 96 3.69 -9.88 -15.89
N SER A 97 3.65 -10.40 -17.12
CA SER A 97 4.84 -10.49 -17.98
C SER A 97 5.44 -9.13 -18.35
N GLN A 98 4.60 -8.11 -18.62
CA GLN A 98 5.09 -6.74 -18.83
C GLN A 98 5.77 -6.19 -17.57
N VAL A 99 5.19 -6.44 -16.40
CA VAL A 99 5.75 -6.03 -15.11
C VAL A 99 7.09 -6.71 -14.85
N GLU A 100 7.21 -8.02 -15.08
CA GLU A 100 8.47 -8.76 -14.88
C GLU A 100 9.62 -8.16 -15.70
N ALA A 101 9.36 -7.79 -16.95
CA ALA A 101 10.34 -7.11 -17.79
C ALA A 101 10.72 -5.70 -17.27
N LEU A 102 9.77 -4.99 -16.66
CA LEU A 102 9.99 -3.67 -16.06
C LEU A 102 10.76 -3.75 -14.73
N VAL A 103 10.54 -4.79 -13.93
CA VAL A 103 11.19 -4.99 -12.62
C VAL A 103 12.72 -4.95 -12.72
N ALA A 104 13.29 -5.47 -13.82
CA ALA A 104 14.74 -5.44 -14.06
C ALA A 104 15.33 -4.02 -14.19
N ARG A 105 14.51 -2.99 -14.38
CA ARG A 105 14.94 -1.59 -14.61
C ARG A 105 14.60 -0.65 -13.45
N LEU A 106 14.19 -1.20 -12.30
CA LEU A 106 13.75 -0.44 -11.13
C LEU A 106 14.78 -0.49 -9.99
N PRO A 107 14.74 0.46 -9.04
CA PRO A 107 13.88 1.65 -9.01
C PRO A 107 14.36 2.77 -9.96
N PRO A 108 13.44 3.55 -10.57
CA PRO A 108 13.82 4.59 -11.50
C PRO A 108 14.51 5.75 -10.76
N PRO A 109 15.35 6.53 -11.46
CA PRO A 109 16.04 7.68 -10.87
C PRO A 109 15.10 8.86 -10.60
N GLU A 110 13.97 8.92 -11.31
CA GLU A 110 12.94 9.96 -11.15
C GLU A 110 11.74 9.44 -10.35
N PRO A 111 11.00 10.32 -9.65
CA PRO A 111 9.79 9.96 -8.91
C PRO A 111 8.62 9.72 -9.89
N GLN A 112 8.71 8.67 -10.68
CA GLN A 112 7.69 8.26 -11.65
C GLN A 112 7.47 6.74 -11.55
N LEU A 113 6.22 6.31 -11.71
CA LEU A 113 5.92 4.89 -11.83
C LEU A 113 6.19 4.41 -13.27
N PRO A 114 6.59 3.14 -13.45
CA PRO A 114 6.77 2.59 -14.79
C PRO A 114 5.45 2.57 -15.55
N GLU A 115 5.54 2.83 -16.86
CA GLU A 115 4.40 2.78 -17.76
C GLU A 115 3.97 1.31 -17.99
N ILE A 116 2.74 0.97 -17.60
CA ILE A 116 2.16 -0.35 -17.86
C ILE A 116 0.93 -0.16 -18.75
N SER A 117 1.03 -0.64 -20.00
CA SER A 117 -0.02 -0.49 -21.02
C SER A 117 -1.21 -1.42 -20.80
N ILE A 118 -1.90 -1.26 -19.68
CA ILE A 118 -3.12 -1.97 -19.33
C ILE A 118 -4.18 -1.04 -18.75
N THR A 119 -5.44 -1.36 -19.03
CA THR A 119 -6.60 -0.79 -18.35
C THR A 119 -7.31 -1.88 -17.56
N LEU A 120 -7.54 -1.64 -16.26
CA LEU A 120 -8.18 -2.57 -15.35
C LEU A 120 -9.49 -1.99 -14.80
N PRO A 121 -10.57 -2.79 -14.72
CA PRO A 121 -11.77 -2.41 -14.00
C PRO A 121 -11.59 -2.64 -12.50
N ILE A 122 -11.68 -1.57 -11.70
CA ILE A 122 -11.59 -1.59 -10.24
C ILE A 122 -12.97 -1.34 -9.64
N LYS A 123 -13.48 -2.30 -8.86
CA LYS A 123 -14.77 -2.15 -8.18
C LYS A 123 -14.66 -1.11 -7.06
N SER A 124 -15.69 -0.30 -6.88
CA SER A 124 -15.76 0.59 -5.73
C SER A 124 -15.91 -0.22 -4.44
N HIS A 125 -15.13 0.12 -3.42
CA HIS A 125 -15.26 -0.50 -2.09
C HIS A 125 -16.45 0.07 -1.30
N THR A 126 -16.93 1.27 -1.65
CA THR A 126 -17.99 1.96 -0.91
C THR A 126 -19.33 1.99 -1.64
N GLN A 127 -19.35 1.79 -2.96
CA GLN A 127 -20.56 1.84 -3.77
C GLN A 127 -20.75 0.53 -4.54
N LYS A 128 -21.75 -0.25 -4.11
CA LYS A 128 -22.05 -1.55 -4.73
C LYS A 128 -22.39 -1.38 -6.22
N GLY A 129 -21.76 -2.18 -7.06
CA GLY A 129 -22.00 -2.20 -8.52
C GLY A 129 -21.28 -1.10 -9.30
N VAL A 130 -20.60 -0.17 -8.63
CA VAL A 130 -19.79 0.85 -9.31
C VAL A 130 -18.41 0.30 -9.65
N VAL A 131 -17.98 0.52 -10.89
CA VAL A 131 -16.67 0.11 -11.41
C VAL A 131 -15.98 1.32 -12.02
N TYR A 132 -14.70 1.49 -11.69
CA TYR A 132 -13.82 2.50 -12.24
C TYR A 132 -12.83 1.87 -13.20
N ASN A 133 -12.61 2.48 -14.35
CA ASN A 133 -11.58 2.03 -15.28
C ASN A 133 -10.28 2.77 -14.95
N VAL A 134 -9.21 2.00 -14.75
CA VAL A 134 -7.89 2.51 -14.39
C VAL A 134 -6.90 2.15 -15.47
N ASN A 135 -6.33 3.15 -16.13
CA ASN A 135 -5.25 3.00 -17.11
C ASN A 135 -3.92 3.29 -16.42
N LEU A 136 -3.02 2.30 -16.40
CA LEU A 136 -1.75 2.43 -15.68
C LEU A 136 -0.62 3.09 -16.46
N ALA A 137 -0.73 3.20 -17.79
CA ALA A 137 0.27 3.89 -18.59
C ALA A 137 0.32 5.39 -18.22
N GLY A 138 -0.86 6.01 -18.11
CA GLY A 138 -0.98 7.41 -17.71
C GLY A 138 -1.21 7.63 -16.22
N LEU A 139 -1.38 6.58 -15.41
CA LEU A 139 -1.95 6.68 -14.05
C LEU A 139 -3.32 7.37 -14.05
N ALA A 140 -4.18 7.02 -15.01
CA ALA A 140 -5.49 7.62 -15.22
C ALA A 140 -6.62 6.78 -14.60
N CYS A 141 -7.66 7.43 -14.08
CA CYS A 141 -8.81 6.76 -13.49
C CYS A 141 -10.12 7.49 -13.81
N THR A 142 -11.22 6.75 -13.95
CA THR A 142 -12.55 7.35 -14.17
C THR A 142 -13.24 7.84 -12.88
N CYS A 143 -12.60 7.74 -11.71
CA CYS A 143 -13.22 8.17 -10.45
C CYS A 143 -13.30 9.70 -10.32
N ALA A 144 -14.23 10.18 -9.49
CA ALA A 144 -14.47 11.60 -9.28
C ALA A 144 -13.23 12.35 -8.75
N ASP A 145 -12.52 11.77 -7.78
CA ASP A 145 -11.27 12.34 -7.23
C ASP A 145 -10.22 12.57 -8.32
N TRP A 146 -10.03 11.60 -9.22
CA TRP A 146 -9.07 11.74 -10.31
C TRP A 146 -9.50 12.82 -11.29
N ARG A 147 -10.76 12.80 -11.72
CA ARG A 147 -11.31 13.78 -12.67
C ARG A 147 -11.27 15.21 -12.12
N ALA A 148 -11.54 15.38 -10.83
CA ALA A 148 -11.62 16.70 -10.22
C ALA A 148 -10.24 17.29 -9.87
N TYR A 149 -9.27 16.45 -9.49
CA TYR A 149 -8.05 16.94 -8.84
C TYR A 149 -6.73 16.43 -9.41
N ARG A 150 -6.73 15.40 -10.27
CA ARG A 150 -5.51 14.71 -10.71
C ARG A 150 -5.33 14.65 -12.21
N CYS A 151 -6.39 14.90 -12.98
CA CYS A 151 -6.38 14.76 -14.43
C CYS A 151 -5.38 15.71 -15.12
N ASP A 152 -5.22 16.93 -14.58
CA ASP A 152 -4.35 17.97 -15.14
C ASP A 152 -2.87 17.82 -14.73
N LEU A 153 -2.55 16.89 -13.83
CA LEU A 153 -1.17 16.62 -13.46
C LEU A 153 -0.43 15.89 -14.60
N PRO A 154 0.90 16.10 -14.74
CA PRO A 154 1.70 15.43 -15.78
C PRO A 154 1.55 13.91 -15.75
N ALA A 155 1.46 13.27 -16.92
CA ALA A 155 1.39 11.82 -17.01
C ALA A 155 2.60 11.15 -16.33
N GLY A 156 2.37 10.02 -15.66
CA GLY A 156 3.39 9.30 -14.89
C GLY A 156 3.72 9.90 -13.51
N HIS A 157 3.27 11.12 -13.21
CA HIS A 157 3.52 11.76 -11.92
C HIS A 157 2.80 11.04 -10.76
N LEU A 158 3.51 10.74 -9.67
CA LEU A 158 3.00 9.93 -8.54
C LEU A 158 1.71 10.49 -7.91
N SER A 159 1.55 11.82 -7.89
CA SER A 159 0.35 12.48 -7.37
C SER A 159 -0.91 12.25 -8.22
N ARG A 160 -0.81 11.60 -9.40
CA ARG A 160 -1.97 11.10 -10.15
C ARG A 160 -2.60 9.85 -9.53
N CYS A 161 -1.89 9.14 -8.66
CA CYS A 161 -2.40 7.93 -8.02
C CYS A 161 -3.55 8.24 -7.05
N CYS A 162 -4.79 8.03 -7.50
CA CYS A 162 -5.92 7.86 -6.60
C CYS A 162 -5.90 6.46 -5.97
N LYS A 163 -6.78 6.19 -5.00
CA LYS A 163 -6.87 4.86 -4.37
C LYS A 163 -7.03 3.71 -5.37
N HIS A 164 -7.83 3.91 -6.43
CA HIS A 164 -8.05 2.87 -7.44
C HIS A 164 -6.81 2.60 -8.32
N VAL A 165 -5.92 3.60 -8.49
CA VAL A 165 -4.63 3.38 -9.17
C VAL A 165 -3.74 2.49 -8.31
N PHE A 166 -3.70 2.73 -6.99
CA PHE A 166 -3.02 1.82 -6.06
C PHE A 166 -3.63 0.43 -6.09
N ASP A 167 -4.95 0.30 -6.10
CA ASP A 167 -5.65 -0.99 -6.20
C ASP A 167 -5.32 -1.73 -7.50
N ALA A 168 -5.21 -1.01 -8.62
CA ALA A 168 -4.83 -1.59 -9.91
C ALA A 168 -3.38 -2.11 -9.93
N PHE A 169 -2.41 -1.33 -9.42
CA PHE A 169 -1.04 -1.83 -9.23
C PHE A 169 -0.99 -2.99 -8.26
N ALA A 170 -1.84 -2.94 -7.23
CA ALA A 170 -1.96 -3.98 -6.24
C ALA A 170 -2.52 -5.27 -6.84
N GLN A 171 -3.41 -5.20 -7.82
CA GLN A 171 -3.91 -6.36 -8.56
C GLN A 171 -2.80 -7.01 -9.40
N LEU A 172 -2.09 -6.21 -10.18
CA LEU A 172 -1.15 -6.71 -11.19
C LEU A 172 0.06 -7.46 -10.65
N ILE A 173 0.49 -7.14 -9.42
CA ILE A 173 1.88 -7.38 -9.02
C ILE A 173 1.92 -7.98 -7.62
N PRO A 174 2.52 -9.17 -7.46
CA PRO A 174 2.75 -9.78 -6.15
C PRO A 174 3.38 -8.81 -5.16
N ARG A 175 3.09 -8.98 -3.87
CA ARG A 175 3.84 -8.23 -2.85
C ARG A 175 5.29 -8.69 -2.90
N GLY A 176 6.22 -7.77 -2.69
CA GLY A 176 7.66 -8.07 -2.66
C GLY A 176 8.37 -8.04 -4.01
N THR A 177 7.66 -7.93 -5.15
CA THR A 177 8.31 -7.99 -6.47
C THR A 177 8.74 -6.63 -7.03
N TRP A 178 8.24 -5.53 -6.48
CA TRP A 178 8.71 -4.19 -6.86
C TRP A 178 9.93 -3.79 -6.04
N PRO A 179 11.11 -3.58 -6.64
CA PRO A 179 12.30 -3.25 -5.86
C PRO A 179 12.27 -1.80 -5.38
N GLY A 180 12.91 -1.57 -4.22
CA GLY A 180 13.19 -0.25 -3.70
C GLY A 180 11.95 0.57 -3.34
N TRP A 181 12.04 1.88 -3.57
CA TRP A 181 10.99 2.82 -3.18
C TRP A 181 9.66 2.60 -3.91
N VAL A 182 9.67 2.05 -5.14
CA VAL A 182 8.45 1.79 -5.92
C VAL A 182 7.55 0.80 -5.19
N GLY A 183 8.14 -0.29 -4.68
CA GLY A 183 7.42 -1.30 -3.94
C GLY A 183 6.82 -0.75 -2.66
N SER A 184 7.59 0.07 -1.93
CA SER A 184 7.13 0.73 -0.71
C SER A 184 6.05 1.77 -0.96
N PHE A 185 6.17 2.57 -2.01
CA PHE A 185 5.16 3.56 -2.40
C PHE A 185 3.84 2.87 -2.75
N VAL A 186 3.86 1.92 -3.69
CA VAL A 186 2.67 1.19 -4.15
C VAL A 186 2.04 0.37 -3.02
N SER A 187 2.85 -0.24 -2.15
CA SER A 187 2.34 -1.09 -1.06
C SER A 187 1.82 -0.30 0.14
N SER A 188 2.24 0.96 0.30
CA SER A 188 1.73 1.82 1.38
C SER A 188 0.27 2.21 1.20
N GLY A 189 -0.24 2.24 -0.04
CA GLY A 189 -1.65 2.53 -0.36
C GLY A 189 -2.14 3.91 0.10
N TRP A 190 -1.23 4.84 0.40
CA TRP A 190 -1.59 6.12 0.99
C TRP A 190 -2.11 7.09 -0.07
N ILE A 191 -3.29 7.69 0.15
CA ILE A 191 -3.84 8.70 -0.75
C ILE A 191 -2.95 9.94 -0.70
N VAL A 192 -2.27 10.18 -1.81
CA VAL A 192 -1.33 11.30 -1.99
C VAL A 192 -2.13 12.59 -2.25
N SER A 193 -1.69 13.71 -1.66
CA SER A 193 -2.22 15.03 -2.05
C SER A 193 -1.81 15.32 -3.49
N PRO A 194 -2.71 15.80 -4.35
CA PRO A 194 -2.33 16.25 -5.70
C PRO A 194 -1.19 17.28 -5.72
N LYS A 195 -1.03 18.04 -4.63
CA LYS A 195 0.00 19.07 -4.45
C LYS A 195 1.32 18.53 -3.87
N THR A 196 1.41 17.24 -3.55
CA THR A 196 2.66 16.66 -3.03
C THR A 196 3.76 16.75 -4.08
N GLU A 197 4.85 17.41 -3.72
CA GLU A 197 6.11 17.36 -4.44
C GLU A 197 6.88 16.11 -4.04
N TRP A 198 7.48 15.45 -5.03
CA TRP A 198 8.20 14.20 -4.86
C TRP A 198 9.66 14.36 -5.24
N ARG A 199 10.54 13.68 -4.50
CA ARG A 199 11.97 13.63 -4.78
C ARG A 199 12.50 12.23 -4.61
N VAL A 200 13.43 11.86 -5.46
CA VAL A 200 14.26 10.68 -5.26
C VAL A 200 15.62 11.15 -4.76
N ILE A 201 16.09 10.58 -3.65
CA ILE A 201 17.39 10.89 -3.06
C ILE A 201 18.17 9.60 -2.83
N ASP A 202 19.49 9.68 -2.97
CA ASP A 202 20.41 8.57 -2.71
C ASP A 202 21.14 8.83 -1.39
N VAL A 203 21.07 7.87 -0.46
CA VAL A 203 21.77 7.92 0.83
C VAL A 203 22.47 6.60 1.08
N GLY A 204 23.79 6.61 0.93
CA GLY A 204 24.59 5.38 0.95
C GLY A 204 24.31 4.53 -0.28
N SER A 205 23.99 3.25 -0.09
CA SER A 205 23.57 2.34 -1.18
C SER A 205 22.07 2.36 -1.45
N ASN A 206 21.29 3.09 -0.65
CA ASN A 206 19.83 3.03 -0.70
C ASN A 206 19.26 4.26 -1.42
N ARG A 207 18.27 3.99 -2.26
CA ARG A 207 17.50 5.01 -2.98
C ARG A 207 16.13 5.19 -2.34
N TRP A 208 15.80 6.42 -2.00
CA TRP A 208 14.61 6.79 -1.25
C TRP A 208 13.70 7.65 -2.10
N LEU A 209 12.40 7.38 -2.05
CA LEU A 209 11.39 8.35 -2.47
C LEU A 209 10.98 9.18 -1.25
N VAL A 210 10.88 10.48 -1.43
CA VAL A 210 10.51 11.44 -0.39
C VAL A 210 9.36 12.30 -0.87
N SER A 211 8.32 12.40 -0.05
CA SER A 211 7.27 13.42 -0.22
C SER A 211 7.63 14.66 0.58
N MET A 212 7.52 15.82 -0.07
CA MET A 212 7.74 17.11 0.57
C MET A 212 6.42 17.66 1.15
N PRO A 213 6.49 18.47 2.22
CA PRO A 213 5.31 19.10 2.80
C PRO A 213 4.73 20.14 1.83
N ASP A 214 3.40 20.17 1.63
CA ASP A 214 2.71 21.05 0.68
C ASP A 214 2.10 22.30 1.35
N GLY A 215 2.83 22.91 2.30
CA GLY A 215 2.42 24.11 3.04
C GLY A 215 1.24 23.94 4.01
N GLN A 216 0.31 23.03 3.71
CA GLN A 216 -0.79 22.59 4.57
C GLN A 216 -0.44 21.31 5.32
N LYS A 217 0.30 20.39 4.69
CA LYS A 217 0.85 19.21 5.36
C LYS A 217 2.23 19.50 5.91
N GLN A 218 2.50 18.99 7.10
CA GLN A 218 3.78 19.16 7.83
C GLN A 218 4.61 17.86 7.88
N TRP A 219 4.11 16.80 7.25
CA TRP A 219 4.73 15.49 7.27
C TRP A 219 5.44 15.22 5.95
N MET A 220 6.72 14.88 6.05
CA MET A 220 7.47 14.22 5.00
C MET A 220 7.31 12.72 5.15
N ASN A 221 7.14 12.00 4.04
CA ASN A 221 7.18 10.53 4.04
C ASN A 221 8.35 10.04 3.21
N PHE A 222 9.07 9.08 3.75
CA PHE A 222 10.25 8.44 3.17
C PHE A 222 9.90 6.99 2.87
N TYR A 223 10.16 6.56 1.64
CA TYR A 223 9.86 5.22 1.16
C TYR A 223 11.14 4.57 0.66
N THR A 224 11.43 3.37 1.16
CA THR A 224 12.54 2.54 0.70
C THR A 224 12.21 1.08 0.92
N GLN A 225 12.98 0.19 0.30
CA GLN A 225 13.05 -1.19 0.73
C GLN A 225 14.25 -1.35 1.67
N GLU A 226 14.03 -1.91 2.86
CA GLU A 226 15.11 -2.32 3.77
C GLU A 226 15.11 -3.84 3.88
N SER A 227 16.23 -4.47 3.51
CA SER A 227 16.32 -5.93 3.38
C SER A 227 15.23 -6.46 2.44
N GLU A 228 14.21 -7.15 2.98
CA GLU A 228 13.08 -7.72 2.23
C GLU A 228 11.75 -7.01 2.54
N ALA A 229 11.77 -6.00 3.41
CA ALA A 229 10.57 -5.28 3.83
C ALA A 229 10.42 -3.94 3.10
N TYR A 230 9.19 -3.64 2.74
CA TYR A 230 8.80 -2.33 2.25
C TYR A 230 8.51 -1.41 3.42
N GLU A 231 9.32 -0.35 3.54
CA GLU A 231 9.22 0.56 4.66
C GLU A 231 8.72 1.95 4.25
N ARG A 232 7.96 2.55 5.17
CA ARG A 232 7.55 3.95 5.12
C ARG A 232 7.80 4.61 6.46
N TYR A 233 8.56 5.69 6.46
CA TYR A 233 8.81 6.52 7.64
C TYR A 233 8.19 7.89 7.45
N GLY A 234 7.52 8.40 8.49
CA GLY A 234 7.00 9.76 8.53
C GLY A 234 7.88 10.65 9.39
N TYR A 235 8.19 11.86 8.94
CA TYR A 235 8.85 12.89 9.73
C TYR A 235 8.01 14.16 9.77
N SER A 236 7.71 14.64 10.97
CA SER A 236 7.02 15.92 11.17
C SER A 236 8.03 17.05 11.15
N THR A 237 7.93 17.96 10.17
CA THR A 237 8.80 19.14 10.09
C THR A 237 8.46 20.18 11.15
N LEU A 238 7.22 20.20 11.66
CA LEU A 238 6.81 21.09 12.75
C LEU A 238 7.34 20.59 14.10
N GLU A 239 7.02 19.34 14.44
CA GLU A 239 7.37 18.73 15.73
C GLU A 239 8.81 18.21 15.77
N ARG A 240 9.48 18.20 14.61
CA ARG A 240 10.87 17.75 14.41
C ARG A 240 11.14 16.32 14.89
N ARG A 241 10.15 15.43 14.75
CA ARG A 241 10.22 14.04 15.19
C ARG A 241 9.78 13.07 14.11
N TRP A 242 10.23 11.83 14.27
CA TRP A 242 9.74 10.71 13.48
C TRP A 242 8.40 10.22 14.03
N ALA A 243 7.55 9.72 13.14
CA ALA A 243 6.32 9.06 13.53
C ALA A 243 6.65 7.90 14.47
N TYR A 244 5.93 7.83 15.59
CA TYR A 244 6.10 6.81 16.63
C TYR A 244 7.53 6.72 17.22
N ASP A 245 8.32 7.80 17.12
CA ASP A 245 9.71 7.85 17.57
C ASP A 245 10.59 6.72 16.99
N MET A 246 10.22 6.24 15.80
CA MET A 246 10.93 5.19 15.06
C MET A 246 11.65 5.78 13.84
N PRO A 247 12.88 6.31 14.01
CA PRO A 247 13.68 6.79 12.90
C PRO A 247 14.19 5.64 12.00
N PRO A 248 14.33 5.88 10.69
CA PRO A 248 15.07 4.96 9.82
C PRO A 248 16.56 4.96 10.16
N ARG A 249 17.27 3.94 9.68
CA ARG A 249 18.74 3.89 9.80
C ARG A 249 19.36 5.06 9.04
N GLY A 250 20.23 5.83 9.71
CA GLY A 250 20.87 7.00 9.12
C GLY A 250 19.97 8.24 9.00
N ALA A 251 18.88 8.31 9.79
CA ALA A 251 17.90 9.40 9.80
C ALA A 251 18.48 10.83 9.69
N ASN A 252 19.56 11.14 10.43
CA ASN A 252 20.18 12.47 10.40
C ASN A 252 20.70 12.83 9.00
N LYS A 253 21.42 11.91 8.35
CA LYS A 253 21.93 12.10 6.99
C LYS A 253 20.79 12.15 5.97
N LEU A 254 19.75 11.32 6.17
CA LEU A 254 18.57 11.30 5.32
C LEU A 254 17.83 12.65 5.34
N LEU A 255 17.60 13.21 6.53
CA LEU A 255 16.98 14.54 6.68
C LEU A 255 17.86 15.64 6.11
N GLN A 256 19.17 15.58 6.34
CA GLN A 256 20.11 16.57 5.79
C GLN A 256 20.02 16.61 4.26
N VAL A 257 20.04 15.45 3.60
CA VAL A 257 19.95 15.37 2.13
C VAL A 257 18.55 15.78 1.63
N ALA A 258 17.48 15.33 2.29
CA ALA A 258 16.11 15.65 1.88
C ALA A 258 15.77 17.15 2.01
N LEU A 259 16.32 17.81 3.03
CA LEU A 259 16.08 19.23 3.32
C LEU A 259 17.12 20.16 2.70
N ALA A 260 18.25 19.63 2.21
CA ALA A 260 19.17 20.40 1.40
C ALA A 260 18.43 20.89 0.16
N ARG A 261 18.11 22.19 0.13
CA ARG A 261 17.63 22.84 -1.09
C ARG A 261 18.73 22.65 -2.14
N CYS A 262 18.37 22.25 -3.35
CA CYS A 262 19.25 22.39 -4.50
C CYS A 262 19.64 23.87 -4.56
N SER A 263 20.87 24.17 -4.15
CA SER A 263 21.57 25.40 -4.49
C SER A 263 21.82 25.43 -5.99
#